data_AF-A0A453K1R1-F1
#
_entry.id   AF-A0A453K1R1-F1
#
_cell.length_a   1.000
_cell.length_b   1.000
_cell.length_c   1.000
_cell.angle_alpha   90.00
_cell.angle_beta   90.00
_cell.angle_gamma   90.00
#
_symmetry.space_group_name_H-M   'P 1'
#
loop_
_entity.id
_entity.type
_entity.pdbx_description
1 polymer ?
#
loop_
_entity_poly.entity_id
_entity_poly.type
_entity_poly.pdbx_seq_one_letter_code
_entity_poly.pdbx_strand_id
1 'polypeptide(L)'
;QKYDPEAKDPYLSGALATVLWELSLLQKHHDETVSGMASNILSMANLNATQNPVQLSSSNPLEAYKDLSMGRELSKPTHKVSQTLKCKRKRRSKEFVALSTDVLEKADCTVGEDELREKLQSHFAVLRGISENERLRTELNHALSSINMYKEYKKQKKASKKSKKAAKA
;
A
#
# COMPACT_ATOMS: atom_id res chain seq x y z
N GLN A 1 21.58 2.71 -5.18
CA GLN A 1 20.60 1.92 -4.41
C GLN A 1 20.85 0.46 -4.78
N LYS A 2 20.92 -0.46 -3.81
CA LYS A 2 21.28 -1.87 -4.05
C LYS A 2 20.01 -2.71 -3.95
N TYR A 3 19.90 -3.75 -4.78
CA TYR A 3 18.78 -4.68 -4.72
C TYR A 3 18.75 -5.41 -3.38
N ASP A 4 17.58 -5.43 -2.75
CA ASP A 4 17.29 -6.19 -1.54
C ASP A 4 16.29 -7.32 -1.88
N PRO A 5 16.74 -8.59 -1.90
CA PRO A 5 15.89 -9.72 -2.22
C PRO A 5 14.85 -10.03 -1.14
N GLU A 6 15.07 -9.58 0.11
CA GLU A 6 14.18 -9.87 1.25
C GLU A 6 13.19 -8.72 1.50
N ALA A 7 13.16 -7.71 0.63
CA ALA A 7 12.24 -6.59 0.74
C ALA A 7 10.79 -7.06 0.60
N LYS A 8 9.97 -6.77 1.63
CA LYS A 8 8.53 -7.09 1.62
C LYS A 8 7.72 -6.20 0.67
N ASP A 9 8.21 -5.00 0.39
CA ASP A 9 7.60 -4.04 -0.52
C ASP A 9 8.36 -4.05 -1.86
N PRO A 10 7.70 -4.46 -2.97
CA PRO A 10 8.30 -4.48 -4.30
C PRO A 10 8.86 -3.12 -4.74
N TYR A 11 8.24 -2.02 -4.31
CA TYR A 11 8.67 -0.67 -4.70
C TYR A 11 9.93 -0.21 -3.96
N LEU A 12 10.23 -0.79 -2.80
CA LEU A 12 11.41 -0.49 -1.99
C LEU A 12 12.59 -1.45 -2.23
N SER A 13 12.35 -2.56 -2.92
CA SER A 13 13.37 -3.59 -3.22
C SER A 13 14.58 -3.08 -4.01
N GLY A 14 14.46 -1.93 -4.68
CA GLY A 14 15.54 -1.37 -5.51
C GLY A 14 15.81 -2.13 -6.80
N ALA A 15 14.96 -3.08 -7.19
CA ALA A 15 15.14 -3.92 -8.38
C ALA A 15 15.28 -3.10 -9.68
N LEU A 16 14.55 -1.98 -9.81
CA LEU A 16 14.61 -1.10 -10.98
C LEU A 16 15.96 -0.39 -11.14
N ALA A 17 16.70 -0.19 -10.05
CA ALA A 17 18.00 0.48 -10.07
C ALA A 17 19.17 -0.49 -10.32
N THR A 18 18.89 -1.80 -10.44
CA THR A 18 19.91 -2.84 -10.62
C THR A 18 19.85 -3.47 -12.00
N VAL A 19 21.02 -3.77 -12.55
CA VAL A 19 21.18 -4.49 -13.81
C VAL A 19 21.00 -5.99 -13.58
N LEU A 20 20.14 -6.64 -14.37
CA LEU A 20 19.84 -8.07 -14.29
C LEU A 20 20.96 -8.92 -14.96
N TRP A 21 22.10 -9.02 -14.30
CA TRP A 21 23.27 -9.79 -14.77
C TRP A 21 23.00 -11.29 -14.96
N GLU A 22 21.99 -11.83 -14.28
CA GLU A 22 21.59 -13.23 -14.36
C GLU A 22 21.16 -13.65 -15.77
N LEU A 23 20.60 -12.72 -16.56
CA LEU A 23 20.24 -12.99 -17.95
C LEU A 23 21.47 -13.26 -18.84
N SER A 24 22.58 -12.58 -18.58
CA SER A 24 23.85 -12.82 -19.29
C SER A 24 24.43 -14.20 -18.98
N LEU A 25 24.13 -14.75 -17.80
CA LEU A 25 24.49 -16.12 -17.44
C LEU A 25 23.57 -17.13 -18.15
N LEU A 26 22.26 -16.90 -18.12
CA LEU A 26 21.25 -17.74 -18.78
C LEU A 26 21.38 -17.74 -20.31
N GLN A 27 21.94 -16.69 -20.90
CA GLN A 27 22.24 -16.67 -22.33
C GLN A 27 23.19 -17.81 -22.75
N LYS A 28 24.07 -18.26 -21.85
CA LYS A 28 25.02 -19.36 -22.11
C LYS A 28 24.50 -20.73 -21.66
N HIS A 29 23.20 -20.85 -21.41
CA HIS A 29 22.60 -22.09 -20.92
C HIS A 29 22.67 -23.21 -21.97
N HIS A 30 22.77 -24.47 -21.51
CA HIS A 30 22.89 -25.64 -22.40
C HIS A 30 21.61 -25.93 -23.19
N ASP A 31 20.46 -25.58 -22.63
CA ASP A 31 19.18 -25.64 -23.32
C ASP A 31 19.02 -24.42 -24.24
N GLU A 32 18.96 -24.66 -25.55
CA GLU A 32 18.78 -23.63 -26.58
C GLU A 32 17.49 -22.83 -26.40
N THR A 33 16.43 -23.42 -25.84
CA THR A 33 15.19 -22.69 -25.59
C THR A 33 15.38 -21.65 -24.50
N VAL A 34 16.07 -22.01 -23.42
CA VAL A 34 16.37 -21.11 -22.29
C VAL A 34 17.37 -20.03 -22.71
N SER A 35 18.42 -20.42 -23.45
CA SER A 35 19.41 -19.50 -24.02
C SER A 35 18.74 -18.50 -24.97
N GLY A 36 17.89 -18.98 -25.88
CA GLY A 36 17.16 -18.14 -26.84
C GLY A 36 16.20 -17.18 -26.15
N MET A 37 15.45 -17.63 -25.14
CA MET A 37 14.58 -16.75 -24.35
C MET A 37 15.37 -15.66 -23.61
N ALA A 38 16.47 -16.02 -22.95
CA ALA A 38 17.33 -15.06 -22.25
C ALA A 38 17.92 -14.02 -23.22
N SER A 39 18.40 -14.47 -24.38
CA SER A 39 18.90 -13.58 -25.44
C SER A 39 17.83 -12.64 -25.97
N ASN A 40 16.59 -13.13 -26.14
CA ASN A 40 15.46 -12.31 -26.57
C ASN A 40 15.13 -11.22 -25.54
N ILE A 41 15.07 -11.57 -24.26
CA ILE A 41 14.81 -10.58 -23.18
C ILE A 41 15.93 -9.53 -23.14
N LEU A 42 17.19 -9.95 -23.25
CA LEU A 42 18.34 -9.04 -23.27
C LEU A 42 18.27 -8.08 -24.48
N SER A 43 17.83 -8.58 -25.64
CA SER A 43 17.64 -7.75 -26.83
C SER A 43 16.55 -6.70 -26.61
N MET A 44 15.40 -7.09 -26.03
CA MET A 44 14.29 -6.18 -25.74
C MET A 44 14.65 -5.08 -24.74
N ALA A 45 15.50 -5.37 -23.75
CA ALA A 45 15.98 -4.36 -22.81
C ALA A 45 16.81 -3.24 -23.48
N ASN A 46 17.39 -3.51 -24.66
CA ASN A 46 18.17 -2.56 -25.44
C ASN A 46 17.36 -1.92 -26.60
N LEU A 47 16.12 -2.33 -26.81
CA LEU A 47 15.25 -1.75 -27.83
C LEU A 47 14.67 -0.43 -27.32
N ASN A 48 14.52 0.54 -28.21
CA ASN A 48 13.74 1.74 -27.92
C ASN A 48 12.30 1.34 -27.55
N ALA A 49 11.65 2.11 -26.67
CA ALA A 49 10.29 1.80 -26.17
C ALA A 49 9.24 1.57 -27.28
N THR A 50 9.50 2.05 -28.50
CA THR A 50 8.68 1.88 -29.70
C THR A 50 8.83 0.53 -30.40
N GLN A 51 9.87 -0.26 -30.08
CA GLN A 51 10.20 -1.55 -30.71
C GLN A 51 9.90 -2.75 -29.79
N ASN A 52 9.37 -2.51 -28.59
CA ASN A 52 8.97 -3.57 -27.67
C ASN A 52 7.66 -4.22 -28.17
N PRO A 53 7.59 -5.56 -28.32
CA PRO A 53 6.37 -6.27 -28.74
C PRO A 53 5.21 -6.11 -27.75
N VAL A 54 5.48 -5.76 -26.49
CA VAL A 54 4.46 -5.22 -25.58
C VAL A 54 4.26 -3.75 -25.95
N GLN A 55 3.24 -3.46 -26.76
CA GLN A 55 2.78 -2.09 -27.01
C GLN A 55 2.43 -1.44 -25.67
N LEU A 56 3.38 -0.70 -25.10
CA LEU A 56 3.06 0.30 -24.10
C LEU A 56 2.28 1.39 -24.85
N SER A 57 0.97 1.45 -24.61
CA SER A 57 0.03 2.30 -25.36
C SER A 57 0.36 3.79 -25.31
N SER A 58 1.28 4.21 -24.44
CA SER A 58 1.76 5.58 -24.33
C SER A 58 3.22 5.69 -24.76
N SER A 59 3.44 6.25 -25.95
CA SER A 59 4.77 6.65 -26.43
C SER A 59 5.40 7.80 -25.63
N ASN A 60 4.62 8.50 -24.82
CA ASN A 60 5.05 9.67 -24.06
C ASN A 60 4.49 9.64 -22.61
N PRO A 61 5.31 9.87 -21.56
CA PRO A 61 4.84 9.89 -20.18
C PRO A 61 3.73 10.94 -19.92
N LEU A 62 3.74 12.07 -20.61
CA LEU A 62 2.67 13.08 -20.53
C LEU A 62 1.34 12.56 -21.09
N GLU A 63 1.42 11.69 -22.09
CA GLU A 63 0.26 11.07 -22.74
C GLU A 63 -0.30 9.94 -21.86
N ALA A 64 0.59 9.15 -21.23
CA ALA A 64 0.23 8.14 -20.23
C ALA A 64 -0.55 8.75 -19.05
N TYR A 65 -0.09 9.89 -18.54
CA TYR A 65 -0.77 10.61 -17.46
C TYR A 65 -2.17 11.09 -17.88
N LYS A 66 -2.32 11.56 -19.12
CA LYS A 66 -3.62 11.98 -19.65
C LYS A 66 -4.58 10.80 -19.85
N ASP A 67 -4.08 9.65 -20.26
CA ASP A 67 -4.90 8.45 -20.45
C ASP A 67 -5.33 7.82 -19.12
N LEU A 68 -4.47 7.86 -18.09
CA LEU A 68 -4.76 7.38 -16.73
C LEU A 68 -5.45 8.42 -15.84
N SER A 69 -5.64 9.64 -16.34
CA SER A 69 -6.40 10.67 -15.64
C SER A 69 -7.87 10.28 -15.59
N MET A 70 -8.42 10.23 -14.37
CA MET A 70 -9.81 9.81 -14.07
C MET A 70 -10.88 10.50 -14.94
N GLY A 71 -10.59 11.68 -15.48
CA GLY A 71 -11.49 12.41 -16.39
C GLY A 71 -11.80 11.68 -17.71
N ARG A 72 -10.93 10.77 -18.18
CA ARG A 72 -11.15 10.03 -19.43
C ARG A 72 -11.88 8.70 -19.26
N GLU A 73 -11.68 8.01 -18.13
CA GLU A 73 -12.41 6.78 -17.82
C GLU A 73 -13.93 7.01 -17.68
N LEU A 74 -14.33 8.20 -17.25
CA LEU A 74 -15.74 8.57 -17.08
C LEU A 74 -16.42 9.04 -18.38
N SER A 75 -15.66 9.39 -19.44
CA SER A 75 -16.20 10.00 -20.67
C SER A 75 -16.38 9.06 -21.85
N LYS A 76 -15.95 7.79 -21.74
CA LYS A 76 -16.14 6.80 -22.82
C LYS A 76 -16.90 5.58 -22.30
N PRO A 77 -18.22 5.46 -22.54
CA PRO A 77 -18.96 4.25 -22.27
C PRO A 77 -18.69 3.24 -23.39
N THR A 78 -17.44 2.81 -23.55
CA THR A 78 -17.10 1.74 -24.48
C THR A 78 -16.93 0.48 -23.67
N HIS A 79 -18.04 -0.18 -23.37
CA HIS A 79 -18.24 -1.63 -23.41
C HIS A 79 -19.64 -1.89 -22.86
N LYS A 80 -20.51 -2.46 -23.70
CA LYS A 80 -21.82 -2.94 -23.27
C LYS A 80 -21.58 -4.06 -22.26
N VAL A 81 -21.73 -3.76 -20.97
CA VAL A 81 -21.61 -4.75 -19.89
C VAL A 81 -22.86 -5.63 -19.89
N SER A 82 -22.94 -6.53 -20.87
CA SER A 82 -23.79 -7.71 -20.79
C SER A 82 -23.01 -8.82 -20.10
N GLN A 83 -22.73 -8.67 -18.81
CA GLN A 83 -22.35 -9.80 -17.98
C GLN A 83 -22.89 -9.60 -16.58
N THR A 84 -24.05 -10.21 -16.34
CA THR A 84 -24.68 -10.33 -15.03
C THR A 84 -23.80 -11.18 -14.12
N LEU A 85 -22.88 -10.55 -13.39
CA LEU A 85 -22.15 -11.20 -12.31
C LEU A 85 -23.12 -11.46 -11.16
N LYS A 86 -23.60 -12.70 -11.05
CA LYS A 86 -24.46 -13.20 -9.96
C LYS A 86 -23.66 -13.27 -8.64
N CYS A 87 -23.30 -12.13 -8.07
CA CYS A 87 -22.77 -12.05 -6.72
C CYS A 87 -23.92 -11.94 -5.72
N LYS A 88 -24.35 -13.07 -5.15
CA LYS A 88 -25.29 -13.14 -4.02
C LYS A 88 -24.60 -12.66 -2.72
N ARG A 89 -24.29 -11.38 -2.60
CA ARG A 89 -24.02 -10.76 -1.28
C ARG A 89 -25.24 -9.98 -0.86
N LYS A 90 -25.83 -10.38 0.27
CA LYS A 90 -26.92 -9.69 0.97
C LYS A 90 -26.38 -8.36 1.51
N ARG A 91 -26.26 -7.34 0.65
CA ARG A 91 -25.99 -5.96 1.07
C ARG A 91 -27.27 -5.44 1.76
N ARG A 92 -27.12 -5.00 3.02
CA ARG A 92 -28.12 -4.16 3.69
C ARG A 92 -28.43 -3.00 2.76
N SER A 93 -29.70 -2.84 2.39
CA SER A 93 -30.20 -1.77 1.55
C SER A 93 -29.96 -0.42 2.23
N LYS A 94 -28.86 0.23 1.89
CA LYS A 94 -28.86 1.67 1.63
C LYS A 94 -28.51 1.76 0.16
N GLU A 95 -29.50 2.15 -0.64
CA GLU A 95 -29.36 2.36 -2.07
C GLU A 95 -28.15 3.27 -2.28
N PHE A 96 -27.10 2.73 -2.89
CA PHE A 96 -26.04 3.56 -3.45
C PHE A 96 -26.72 4.30 -4.60
N VAL A 97 -27.13 5.54 -4.36
CA VAL A 97 -27.56 6.44 -5.43
C VAL A 97 -26.30 6.77 -6.21
N ALA A 98 -26.03 5.97 -7.24
CA ALA A 98 -25.06 6.32 -8.26
C ALA A 98 -25.64 7.56 -8.95
N LEU A 99 -25.12 8.74 -8.59
CA LEU A 99 -25.47 9.99 -9.25
C LEU A 99 -25.09 9.88 -10.73
N SER A 100 -26.08 10.04 -11.61
CA SER A 100 -25.87 10.12 -13.04
C SER A 100 -24.89 11.24 -13.35
N THR A 101 -24.06 11.09 -14.38
CA THR A 101 -23.09 12.11 -14.83
C THR A 101 -23.74 13.47 -15.05
N ASP A 102 -24.97 13.52 -15.59
CA ASP A 102 -25.75 14.75 -15.77
C ASP A 102 -26.13 15.46 -14.45
N VAL A 103 -26.26 14.71 -13.35
CA VAL A 103 -26.58 15.28 -12.03
C VAL A 103 -25.32 15.81 -11.38
N LEU A 104 -24.16 15.18 -11.63
CA LEU A 104 -22.86 15.63 -11.13
C LEU A 104 -22.37 16.88 -11.86
N GLU A 105 -22.61 16.97 -13.19
CA GLU A 105 -22.23 18.12 -14.00
C GLU A 105 -23.11 19.35 -13.73
N LYS A 106 -24.36 19.13 -13.28
CA LYS A 106 -25.28 20.19 -12.82
C LYS A 106 -25.20 20.48 -11.33
N ALA A 107 -24.42 19.70 -10.58
CA ALA A 107 -24.17 19.98 -9.18
C ALA A 107 -23.12 21.08 -9.10
N ASP A 108 -23.58 22.33 -8.99
CA ASP A 108 -22.72 23.43 -8.57
C ASP A 108 -22.17 23.10 -7.18
N CYS A 109 -20.96 22.53 -7.14
CA CYS A 109 -20.23 22.27 -5.92
C CYS A 109 -19.64 23.59 -5.38
N THR A 110 -20.49 24.59 -5.16
CA THR A 110 -20.14 25.86 -4.51
C THR A 110 -20.26 25.73 -2.99
N VAL A 111 -19.84 24.59 -2.44
CA VAL A 111 -19.74 24.41 -0.99
C VAL A 111 -18.47 25.13 -0.55
N GLY A 112 -18.61 26.12 0.33
CA GLY A 112 -17.47 26.86 0.87
C GLY A 112 -16.46 25.92 1.54
N GLU A 113 -15.17 26.23 1.42
CA GLU A 113 -14.09 25.36 1.92
C GLU A 113 -14.29 24.96 3.39
N ASP A 114 -14.78 25.89 4.22
CA ASP A 114 -15.05 25.66 5.63
C ASP A 114 -16.16 24.62 5.86
N GLU A 115 -17.25 24.70 5.08
CA GLU A 115 -18.37 23.76 5.17
C GLU A 115 -17.99 22.38 4.64
N LEU A 116 -17.18 22.33 3.57
CA LEU A 116 -16.62 21.10 3.03
C LEU A 116 -15.70 20.43 4.06
N ARG A 117 -14.84 21.22 4.72
CA ARG A 117 -13.93 20.75 5.75
C ARG A 117 -14.68 20.19 6.96
N GLU A 118 -15.76 20.83 7.40
CA GLU A 118 -16.59 20.33 8.49
C GLU A 118 -17.26 19.00 8.11
N LYS A 119 -17.84 18.90 6.90
CA LYS A 119 -18.44 17.66 6.38
C LYS A 119 -17.43 16.51 6.30
N LEU A 120 -16.23 16.77 5.81
CA LEU A 120 -15.16 15.79 5.75
C LEU A 120 -14.67 15.39 7.15
N GLN A 121 -14.53 16.35 8.07
CA GLN A 121 -14.15 16.05 9.46
C GLN A 121 -15.20 15.20 10.18
N SER A 122 -16.49 15.47 9.97
CA SER A 122 -17.60 14.67 10.50
C SER A 122 -17.59 13.26 9.90
N HIS A 123 -17.44 13.15 8.58
CA HIS A 123 -17.47 11.87 7.87
C HIS A 123 -16.25 10.98 8.20
N PHE A 124 -15.06 11.56 8.32
CA PHE A 124 -13.81 10.87 8.64
C PHE A 124 -13.46 10.89 10.13
N ALA A 125 -14.42 11.18 11.02
CA ALA A 125 -14.23 11.18 12.48
C ALA A 125 -13.63 9.85 13.01
N VAL A 126 -13.82 8.74 12.27
CA VAL A 126 -13.21 7.43 12.55
C VAL A 126 -11.68 7.50 12.63
N LEU A 127 -11.01 8.32 11.81
CA LEU A 127 -9.55 8.43 11.82
C LEU A 127 -9.01 9.09 13.10
N ARG A 128 -9.75 10.05 13.68
CA ARG A 128 -9.38 10.67 14.97
C ARG A 128 -9.52 9.70 16.13
N GLY A 129 -10.49 8.79 16.06
CA GLY A 129 -10.62 7.70 17.03
C GLY A 129 -9.40 6.76 17.03
N ILE A 130 -8.79 6.53 15.86
CA ILE A 130 -7.63 5.64 15.73
C ILE A 130 -6.39 6.27 16.37
N SER A 131 -6.09 7.55 16.09
CA SER A 131 -4.92 8.23 16.66
C SER A 131 -5.02 8.36 18.18
N GLU A 132 -6.20 8.67 18.70
CA GLU A 132 -6.40 8.75 20.16
C GLU A 132 -6.33 7.35 20.81
N ASN A 133 -6.83 6.30 20.16
CA ASN A 133 -6.69 4.94 20.66
C ASN A 133 -5.22 4.50 20.71
N GLU A 134 -4.44 4.86 19.70
CA GLU A 134 -3.00 4.61 19.68
C GLU A 134 -2.28 5.34 20.82
N ARG A 135 -2.60 6.62 21.04
CA ARG A 135 -2.10 7.40 22.18
C ARG A 135 -2.44 6.74 23.53
N LEU A 136 -3.68 6.28 23.70
CA LEU A 136 -4.10 5.59 24.93
C LEU A 136 -3.38 4.24 25.12
N ARG A 137 -3.12 3.49 24.04
CA ARG A 137 -2.35 2.24 24.11
C ARG A 137 -0.90 2.47 24.53
N THR A 138 -0.24 3.51 24.03
CA THR A 138 1.14 3.83 24.41
C THR A 138 1.23 4.26 25.87
N GLU A 139 0.30 5.09 26.33
CA GLU A 139 0.21 5.52 27.73
C GLU A 139 -0.07 4.36 28.69
N LEU A 140 -1.00 3.47 28.33
CA LEU A 140 -1.27 2.24 29.08
C LEU A 140 -0.02 1.35 29.18
N ASN A 141 0.70 1.15 28.08
CA ASN A 141 1.92 0.36 28.07
C ASN A 141 3.03 0.97 28.94
N HIS A 142 3.15 2.30 28.93
CA HIS A 142 4.09 3.01 29.80
C HIS A 142 3.74 2.82 31.30
N ALA A 143 2.45 2.95 31.66
CA ALA A 143 1.98 2.70 33.02
C ALA A 143 2.21 1.24 33.45
N LEU A 144 1.91 0.27 32.58
CA LEU A 144 2.16 -1.15 32.85
C LEU A 144 3.65 -1.44 33.08
N SER A 145 4.52 -0.83 32.26
CA SER A 145 5.98 -0.95 32.41
C SER A 145 6.46 -0.42 33.77
N SER A 146 6.03 0.79 34.15
CA SER A 146 6.41 1.37 35.44
C SER A 146 5.91 0.56 36.64
N ILE A 147 4.68 0.04 36.58
CA ILE A 147 4.13 -0.89 37.58
C ILE A 147 4.97 -2.16 37.66
N ASN A 148 5.37 -2.74 36.51
CA ASN A 148 6.18 -3.95 36.48
C ASN A 148 7.57 -3.71 37.11
N MET A 149 8.22 -2.61 36.78
CA MET A 149 9.51 -2.22 37.39
C MET A 149 9.40 -2.08 38.91
N TYR A 150 8.32 -1.47 39.41
CA TYR A 150 8.09 -1.37 40.84
C TYR A 150 7.87 -2.73 41.52
N LYS A 151 7.13 -3.63 40.87
CA LYS A 151 6.92 -5.01 41.36
C LYS A 151 8.26 -5.75 41.46
N GLU A 152 9.11 -5.66 40.45
CA GLU A 152 10.45 -6.27 40.47
C GLU A 152 11.33 -5.68 41.57
N TYR A 153 11.36 -4.34 41.71
CA TYR A 153 12.07 -3.70 42.82
C TYR A 153 11.58 -4.21 44.19
N LYS A 154 10.27 -4.33 44.40
CA LYS A 154 9.70 -4.86 45.65
C LYS A 154 10.10 -6.31 45.89
N LYS A 155 10.16 -7.15 44.86
CA LYS A 155 10.65 -8.54 44.98
C LYS A 155 12.11 -8.56 45.41
N GLN A 156 12.97 -7.79 44.74
CA GLN A 156 14.40 -7.70 45.07
C GLN A 156 14.63 -7.16 46.49
N LYS A 157 13.89 -6.13 46.91
CA LYS A 157 13.97 -5.57 48.27
C LYS A 157 13.53 -6.56 49.34
N LYS A 158 12.53 -7.42 49.05
CA LYS A 158 12.14 -8.51 49.96
C LYS A 158 13.22 -9.59 50.03
N ALA A 159 13.83 -9.96 48.91
CA ALA A 159 14.92 -10.94 48.85
C ALA A 159 16.16 -10.46 49.64
N SER A 160 16.57 -9.20 49.46
CA SER A 160 17.74 -8.64 50.17
C SER A 160 17.52 -8.51 51.69
N LYS A 161 16.28 -8.29 52.15
CA LYS A 161 15.94 -8.34 53.58
C LYS A 161 16.01 -9.76 54.15
N LYS A 162 15.60 -10.77 53.37
CA LYS A 162 15.68 -12.18 53.79
C LYS A 162 17.13 -12.65 53.89
N SER A 163 17.97 -12.32 52.92
CA SER A 163 19.40 -12.67 52.97
C SER A 163 20.14 -12.00 54.13
N LYS A 164 19.84 -10.73 54.43
CA LYS A 164 20.41 -10.03 55.60
C LYS A 164 19.98 -10.62 56.95
N LYS A 165 18.80 -11.24 57.05
CA LYS A 165 18.37 -11.94 58.27
C LYS A 165 19.04 -13.31 58.40
N ALA A 166 19.25 -14.03 57.29
CA ALA A 166 19.94 -15.31 57.28
C ALA A 166 21.44 -15.20 57.58
N ALA A 167 22.09 -14.08 57.23
CA ALA A 167 23.50 -13.83 57.54
C ALA A 167 23.74 -13.33 58.99
N LYS A 168 22.69 -13.10 59.77
CA LYS A 168 22.74 -12.57 61.15
C LYS A 168 22.24 -13.59 62.19
N ALA A 169 21.85 -14.77 61.74
CA ALA A 169 21.55 -15.96 62.53
C ALA A 169 22.69 -16.96 62.36
#